data_AF-A0A7D9KA69-F1
#
_entry.id   AF-A0A7D9KA69-F1
#
_cell.length_a   1.000
_cell.length_b   1.000
_cell.length_c   1.000
_cell.angle_alpha   90.00
_cell.angle_beta   90.00
_cell.angle_gamma   90.00
#
_symmetry.space_group_name_H-M   'P 1'
#
loop_
_entity.id
_entity.type
_entity.pdbx_description
1 polymer ?
#
loop_
_entity_poly.entity_id
_entity_poly.type
_entity_poly.pdbx_seq_one_letter_code
_entity_poly.pdbx_strand_id
1 'polypeptide(L)'
;MKNDDDMCFMWCHVRHLNPRARRATTITKKDREFKINLDYEGIDFPVKISDIDKIERKNSVNISVFGYKGKKQFYPIRISKATYDEHMELLLLGDGEGSRHYVLIKDVNRMLCSVSKHRHKQHFCLHCLHSCVSEEVLEKDKETCLEVNGTQAVILPEEGTKIKFKNHRNLMPVPFVIYADFESILVPEKRKEKSGNPEDESSTDLYQTHKACSFGLKTVCHYDDKYSGEYKSYVGSDAALVFLKTVVKESFRCREMTDKIFRKKMVITPEEEAEFLVTKNCQICGNDLCEDRVRDHDHVTGKYRGAAHNICNLKYRITWKVPVVFHNLRGYDSHLIMQEIGKFKMDVNVIPNNMEKYISFSL
;
A
#
# COMPACT_ATOMS: atom_id res chain seq x y z
N MET A 1 -2.07 -27.35 22.87
CA MET A 1 -2.18 -28.59 23.68
C MET A 1 -2.63 -28.19 25.06
N LYS A 2 -3.15 -29.11 25.88
CA LYS A 2 -3.43 -28.79 27.29
C LYS A 2 -2.26 -29.26 28.13
N ASN A 3 -1.66 -28.33 28.87
CA ASN A 3 -0.57 -28.57 29.80
C ASN A 3 -0.75 -27.60 30.98
N ASP A 4 -0.44 -28.07 32.18
CA ASP A 4 -0.54 -27.30 33.43
C ASP A 4 0.86 -26.88 33.93
N ASP A 5 1.88 -26.99 33.08
CA ASP A 5 3.28 -26.62 33.34
C ASP A 5 3.71 -25.39 32.53
N ASP A 6 4.85 -24.79 32.90
CA ASP A 6 5.44 -23.63 32.20
C ASP A 6 6.21 -24.02 30.93
N MET A 7 6.05 -25.26 30.46
CA MET A 7 6.84 -25.87 29.38
C MET A 7 6.15 -25.80 28.01
N CYS A 8 5.11 -24.97 27.88
CA CYS A 8 4.27 -24.89 26.67
C CYS A 8 5.08 -24.71 25.37
N PHE A 9 6.17 -23.95 25.40
CA PHE A 9 7.09 -23.76 24.27
C PHE A 9 7.74 -25.08 23.82
N MET A 10 8.36 -25.80 24.76
CA MET A 10 9.03 -27.08 24.47
C MET A 10 8.02 -28.13 24.02
N TRP A 11 6.82 -28.12 24.60
CA TRP A 11 5.74 -28.98 24.16
C TRP A 11 5.29 -28.69 22.72
N CYS A 12 5.31 -27.42 22.28
CA CYS A 12 5.09 -27.07 20.88
C CYS A 12 6.21 -27.62 19.99
N HIS A 13 7.47 -27.52 20.43
CA HIS A 13 8.63 -28.06 19.72
C HIS A 13 8.57 -29.59 19.53
N VAL A 14 8.27 -30.33 20.61
CA VAL A 14 8.04 -31.77 20.53
C VAL A 14 6.91 -32.11 19.56
N ARG A 15 5.81 -31.34 19.58
CA ARG A 15 4.65 -31.63 18.72
C ARG A 15 4.88 -31.25 17.26
N HIS A 16 5.77 -30.30 17.00
CA HIS A 16 6.20 -29.93 15.65
C HIS A 16 6.99 -31.07 15.00
N LEU A 17 7.99 -31.60 15.71
CA LEU A 17 8.84 -32.71 15.21
C LEU A 17 8.15 -34.08 15.27
N ASN A 18 7.12 -34.24 16.11
CA ASN A 18 6.31 -35.45 16.19
C ASN A 18 4.81 -35.16 15.98
N PRO A 19 4.39 -34.84 14.74
CA PRO A 19 3.00 -34.51 14.44
C PRO A 19 2.04 -35.64 14.77
N ARG A 20 0.85 -35.28 15.25
CA ARG A 20 -0.22 -36.23 15.57
C ARG A 20 -1.52 -35.87 14.88
N ALA A 21 -2.44 -36.84 14.89
CA ALA A 21 -3.79 -36.70 14.39
C ALA A 21 -4.46 -35.39 14.86
N ARG A 22 -5.38 -34.89 14.04
CA ARG A 22 -5.90 -33.50 13.99
C ARG A 22 -6.51 -32.96 15.30
N ARG A 23 -6.69 -33.78 16.34
CA ARG A 23 -7.32 -33.43 17.64
C ARG A 23 -6.56 -33.92 18.88
N ALA A 24 -5.31 -34.35 18.75
CA ALA A 24 -4.53 -34.80 19.91
C ALA A 24 -4.14 -33.61 20.82
N THR A 25 -4.87 -33.45 21.93
CA THR A 25 -4.68 -32.35 22.90
C THR A 25 -3.78 -32.71 24.08
N THR A 26 -3.63 -34.00 24.36
CA THR A 26 -2.90 -34.54 25.52
C THR A 26 -1.43 -34.80 25.22
N ILE A 27 -0.58 -34.58 26.22
CA ILE A 27 0.82 -35.00 26.27
C ILE A 27 0.86 -36.47 26.67
N THR A 28 1.55 -37.30 25.91
CA THR A 28 1.64 -38.75 26.16
C THR A 28 3.05 -39.18 26.53
N LYS A 29 3.21 -40.45 26.92
CA LYS A 29 4.51 -41.05 27.25
C LYS A 29 5.54 -40.88 26.13
N LYS A 30 5.15 -41.11 24.87
CA LYS A 30 6.04 -40.91 23.70
C LYS A 30 6.50 -39.46 23.52
N ASP A 31 5.64 -38.48 23.84
CA ASP A 31 6.02 -37.07 23.76
C ASP A 31 7.06 -36.73 24.85
N ARG A 32 6.92 -37.35 26.04
CA ARG A 32 7.88 -37.22 27.16
C ARG A 32 9.21 -37.91 26.88
N GLU A 33 9.20 -39.03 26.18
CA GLU A 33 10.42 -39.73 25.74
C GLU A 33 11.15 -38.90 24.67
N PHE A 34 10.42 -38.33 23.71
CA PHE A 34 11.00 -37.49 22.65
C PHE A 34 11.59 -36.18 23.17
N LYS A 35 11.10 -35.66 24.30
CA LYS A 35 11.65 -34.48 24.99
C LYS A 35 13.16 -34.56 25.19
N ILE A 36 13.71 -35.77 25.40
CA ILE A 36 15.14 -36.00 25.67
C ILE A 36 16.02 -35.60 24.48
N ASN A 37 15.47 -35.58 23.26
CA ASN A 37 16.21 -35.28 22.04
C ASN A 37 16.36 -33.77 21.77
N LEU A 38 15.79 -32.91 22.63
CA LEU A 38 15.85 -31.47 22.47
C LEU A 38 16.82 -30.84 23.47
N ASP A 39 17.70 -29.96 22.99
CA ASP A 39 18.64 -29.22 23.83
C ASP A 39 18.01 -27.89 24.30
N TYR A 40 17.65 -27.87 25.58
CA TYR A 40 17.21 -26.70 26.34
C TYR A 40 18.15 -26.40 27.53
N GLU A 41 19.38 -26.92 27.52
CA GLU A 41 20.33 -26.65 28.61
C GLU A 41 20.62 -25.15 28.72
N GLY A 42 20.52 -24.60 29.93
CA GLY A 42 20.69 -23.16 30.17
C GLY A 42 19.54 -22.26 29.70
N ILE A 43 18.36 -22.83 29.43
CA ILE A 43 17.14 -22.10 29.11
C ILE A 43 16.14 -22.22 30.26
N ASP A 44 15.74 -21.08 30.82
CA ASP A 44 14.72 -21.03 31.87
C ASP A 44 13.31 -21.10 31.26
N PHE A 45 12.41 -21.77 31.98
CA PHE A 45 10.99 -21.80 31.65
C PHE A 45 10.19 -20.87 32.58
N PRO A 46 9.16 -20.16 32.08
CA PRO A 46 8.70 -20.12 30.69
C PRO A 46 9.67 -19.38 29.74
N VAL A 47 9.84 -19.92 28.53
CA VAL A 47 10.83 -19.43 27.55
C VAL A 47 10.58 -17.96 27.21
N LYS A 48 11.62 -17.13 27.38
CA LYS A 48 11.62 -15.72 26.97
C LYS A 48 11.91 -15.59 25.47
N ILE A 49 11.34 -14.59 24.82
CA ILE A 49 11.58 -14.31 23.39
C ILE A 49 13.08 -14.09 23.11
N SER A 50 13.81 -13.47 24.05
CA SER A 50 15.26 -13.24 23.98
C SER A 50 16.11 -14.51 23.92
N ASP A 51 15.59 -15.64 24.41
CA ASP A 51 16.32 -16.91 24.42
C ASP A 51 16.04 -17.78 23.18
N ILE A 52 15.10 -17.37 22.32
CA ILE A 52 14.71 -18.13 21.12
C ILE A 52 15.89 -18.31 20.17
N ASP A 53 16.72 -17.28 19.94
CA ASP A 53 17.91 -17.39 19.09
C ASP A 53 18.88 -18.49 19.57
N LYS A 54 18.97 -18.73 20.89
CA LYS A 54 19.79 -19.81 21.45
C LYS A 54 19.17 -21.17 21.14
N ILE A 55 17.85 -21.29 21.27
CA ILE A 55 17.10 -22.53 21.02
C ILE A 55 17.20 -22.92 19.53
N GLU A 56 17.05 -21.94 18.62
CA GLU A 56 17.22 -22.14 17.18
C GLU A 56 18.58 -22.74 16.85
N ARG A 57 19.67 -22.17 17.41
CA ARG A 57 21.04 -22.67 17.21
C ARG A 57 21.26 -24.07 17.78
N LYS A 58 20.71 -24.35 18.97
CA LYS A 58 20.89 -25.64 19.66
C LYS A 58 20.15 -26.80 18.99
N ASN A 59 19.03 -26.51 18.34
CA ASN A 59 18.16 -27.54 17.78
C ASN A 59 18.02 -27.46 16.24
N SER A 60 18.80 -26.59 15.57
CA SER A 60 18.80 -26.41 14.11
C SER A 60 17.40 -26.20 13.53
N VAL A 61 16.63 -25.28 14.10
CA VAL A 61 15.24 -24.99 13.73
C VAL A 61 15.03 -23.48 13.61
N ASN A 62 14.21 -23.03 12.67
CA ASN A 62 13.80 -21.63 12.54
C ASN A 62 12.52 -21.38 13.34
N ILE A 63 12.51 -20.41 14.26
CA ILE A 63 11.37 -20.18 15.14
C ILE A 63 10.80 -18.77 14.95
N SER A 64 9.60 -18.72 14.38
CA SER A 64 8.83 -17.48 14.23
C SER A 64 7.68 -17.41 15.23
N VAL A 65 7.50 -16.25 15.85
CA VAL A 65 6.47 -16.00 16.87
C VAL A 65 5.52 -14.91 16.40
N PHE A 66 4.23 -15.22 16.41
CA PHE A 66 3.15 -14.30 16.07
C PHE A 66 2.35 -13.96 17.33
N GLY A 67 1.84 -12.73 17.38
CA GLY A 67 0.86 -12.28 18.35
C GLY A 67 -0.53 -12.20 17.75
N TYR A 68 -1.53 -12.13 18.62
CA TYR A 68 -2.93 -11.98 18.24
C TYR A 68 -3.54 -10.78 18.96
N LYS A 69 -4.25 -9.91 18.22
CA LYS A 69 -5.01 -8.78 18.80
C LYS A 69 -6.42 -8.75 18.21
N GLY A 70 -7.44 -8.72 19.08
CA GLY A 70 -8.83 -8.47 18.66
C GLY A 70 -9.42 -9.50 17.69
N LYS A 71 -10.10 -9.04 16.62
CA LYS A 71 -10.82 -9.89 15.64
C LYS A 71 -9.91 -10.26 14.45
N LYS A 72 -9.22 -11.39 14.51
CA LYS A 72 -8.38 -11.95 13.41
C LYS A 72 -7.19 -11.09 12.97
N GLN A 73 -6.62 -10.28 13.87
CA GLN A 73 -5.40 -9.56 13.57
C GLN A 73 -4.20 -10.31 14.14
N PHE A 74 -3.44 -10.95 13.26
CA PHE A 74 -2.14 -11.55 13.58
C PHE A 74 -1.04 -10.55 13.24
N TYR A 75 -0.01 -10.48 14.08
CA TYR A 75 1.15 -9.64 13.83
C TYR A 75 2.42 -10.40 14.21
N PRO A 76 3.53 -10.24 13.48
CA PRO A 76 4.80 -10.86 13.87
C PRO A 76 5.33 -10.19 15.15
N ILE A 77 5.67 -10.99 16.15
CA ILE A 77 6.44 -10.57 17.33
C ILE A 77 7.92 -10.79 17.06
N ARG A 78 8.25 -11.93 16.44
CA ARG A 78 9.59 -12.30 16.04
C ARG A 78 9.52 -13.12 14.76
N ILE A 79 10.35 -12.80 13.78
CA ILE A 79 10.60 -13.64 12.61
C ILE A 79 12.02 -14.18 12.69
N SER A 80 12.18 -15.49 12.49
CA SER A 80 13.51 -16.12 12.45
C SER A 80 14.36 -15.52 11.34
N LYS A 81 15.64 -15.29 11.65
CA LYS A 81 16.67 -14.92 10.66
C LYS A 81 17.60 -16.08 10.32
N ALA A 82 17.39 -17.23 10.96
CA ALA A 82 18.15 -18.43 10.67
C ALA A 82 17.70 -19.04 9.32
N THR A 83 18.55 -19.90 8.78
CA THR A 83 18.37 -20.53 7.47
C THR A 83 18.50 -22.06 7.59
N TYR A 84 17.84 -22.64 8.60
CA TYR A 84 17.73 -24.09 8.72
C TYR A 84 16.62 -24.64 7.80
N ASP A 85 16.53 -25.96 7.60
CA ASP A 85 15.47 -26.56 6.79
C ASP A 85 14.13 -26.65 7.54
N GLU A 86 14.19 -26.83 8.87
CA GLU A 86 13.00 -27.00 9.71
C GLU A 86 12.46 -25.65 10.20
N HIS A 87 11.15 -25.45 10.07
CA HIS A 87 10.48 -24.20 10.42
C HIS A 87 9.33 -24.44 11.39
N MET A 88 9.43 -23.86 12.58
CA MET A 88 8.40 -23.93 13.62
C MET A 88 7.78 -22.56 13.87
N GLU A 89 6.47 -22.45 13.68
CA GLU A 89 5.74 -21.22 13.99
C GLU A 89 4.87 -21.33 15.23
N LEU A 90 4.97 -20.30 16.07
CA LEU A 90 4.29 -20.22 17.35
C LEU A 90 3.39 -18.99 17.40
N LEU A 91 2.26 -19.15 18.09
CA LEU A 91 1.39 -18.06 18.49
C LEU A 91 1.60 -17.81 19.99
N LEU A 92 1.95 -16.59 20.36
CA LEU A 92 2.06 -16.17 21.76
C LEU A 92 0.72 -15.59 22.22
N LEU A 93 0.15 -16.21 23.25
CA LEU A 93 -1.01 -15.72 23.98
C LEU A 93 -0.53 -15.12 25.31
N GLY A 94 -0.99 -13.93 25.64
CA GLY A 94 -0.70 -13.27 26.91
C GLY A 94 -1.59 -12.05 27.12
N ASP A 95 -1.91 -11.77 28.37
CA ASP A 95 -2.82 -10.71 28.84
C ASP A 95 -2.08 -9.45 29.33
N GLY A 96 -0.75 -9.42 29.26
CA GLY A 96 0.06 -8.30 29.73
C GLY A 96 0.44 -8.37 31.22
N GLU A 97 -0.16 -9.30 31.99
CA GLU A 97 0.08 -9.48 33.43
C GLU A 97 1.08 -10.61 33.76
N GLY A 98 1.89 -11.02 32.77
CA GLY A 98 3.02 -11.94 32.98
C GLY A 98 2.74 -13.41 32.61
N SER A 99 1.50 -13.78 32.29
CA SER A 99 1.22 -15.11 31.74
C SER A 99 1.58 -15.16 30.24
N ARG A 100 2.52 -16.02 29.87
CA ARG A 100 2.96 -16.22 28.47
C ARG A 100 2.73 -17.68 28.08
N HIS A 101 1.84 -17.90 27.13
CA HIS A 101 1.52 -19.23 26.64
C HIS A 101 1.77 -19.34 25.14
N TYR A 102 2.64 -20.28 24.75
CA TYR A 102 2.95 -20.55 23.35
C TYR A 102 2.06 -21.66 22.79
N VAL A 103 1.54 -21.44 21.58
CA VAL A 103 0.70 -22.39 20.85
C VAL A 103 1.31 -22.67 19.49
N LEU A 104 1.48 -23.93 19.14
CA LEU A 104 1.96 -24.33 17.82
C LEU A 104 0.96 -23.96 16.71
N ILE A 105 1.44 -23.23 15.72
CA ILE A 105 0.71 -22.97 14.47
C ILE A 105 1.02 -24.14 13.53
N LYS A 106 -0.02 -24.85 13.10
CA LYS A 106 0.15 -26.01 12.19
C LYS A 106 0.20 -25.63 10.71
N ASP A 107 -0.36 -24.49 10.36
CA ASP A 107 -0.50 -24.02 8.99
C ASP A 107 -0.62 -22.49 9.02
N VAL A 108 0.52 -21.83 8.84
CA VAL A 108 0.63 -20.37 8.82
C VAL A 108 -0.12 -19.79 7.63
N ASN A 109 -0.04 -20.43 6.47
CA ASN A 109 -0.73 -19.99 5.27
C ASN A 109 -2.24 -19.90 5.50
N ARG A 110 -2.83 -20.92 6.12
CA ARG A 110 -4.25 -20.93 6.49
C ARG A 110 -4.57 -19.86 7.55
N MET A 111 -3.70 -19.67 8.54
CA MET A 111 -3.89 -18.65 9.56
C MET A 111 -3.93 -17.24 8.94
N LEU A 112 -2.95 -16.90 8.10
CA LEU A 112 -2.83 -15.59 7.46
C LEU A 112 -3.88 -15.37 6.36
N CYS A 113 -4.22 -16.40 5.58
CA CYS A 113 -5.32 -16.33 4.60
C CYS A 113 -6.67 -16.02 5.27
N SER A 114 -6.87 -16.41 6.53
CA SER A 114 -8.14 -16.18 7.24
C SER A 114 -8.48 -14.70 7.48
N VAL A 115 -7.48 -13.82 7.30
CA VAL A 115 -7.56 -12.36 7.38
C VAL A 115 -7.90 -11.75 6.01
N SER A 116 -7.58 -12.46 4.92
CA SER A 116 -7.77 -12.02 3.54
C SER A 116 -9.21 -12.28 3.07
N LYS A 117 -9.74 -11.40 2.21
CA LYS A 117 -11.02 -11.62 1.50
C LYS A 117 -10.86 -12.57 0.30
N HIS A 118 -9.62 -12.89 -0.09
CA HIS A 118 -9.33 -13.76 -1.22
C HIS A 118 -9.64 -15.22 -0.88
N ARG A 119 -10.34 -15.91 -1.79
CA ARG A 119 -10.80 -17.30 -1.58
C ARG A 119 -9.80 -18.37 -2.05
N HIS A 120 -8.66 -17.95 -2.58
CA HIS A 120 -7.62 -18.86 -3.08
C HIS A 120 -6.54 -19.07 -2.03
N LYS A 121 -5.92 -20.26 -2.05
CA LYS A 121 -4.78 -20.57 -1.20
C LYS A 121 -3.63 -19.62 -1.56
N GLN A 122 -3.05 -18.99 -0.54
CA GLN A 122 -1.84 -18.16 -0.68
C GLN A 122 -0.68 -18.84 0.05
N HIS A 123 0.53 -18.57 -0.40
CA HIS A 123 1.77 -19.10 0.16
C HIS A 123 2.58 -17.92 0.69
N PHE A 124 2.88 -17.90 1.98
CA PHE A 124 3.58 -16.78 2.60
C PHE A 124 5.06 -17.09 2.79
N CYS A 125 5.92 -16.15 2.42
CA CYS A 125 7.33 -16.19 2.79
C CYS A 125 7.46 -15.92 4.28
N LEU A 126 8.06 -16.83 5.04
CA LEU A 126 8.17 -16.69 6.49
C LEU A 126 9.24 -15.67 6.91
N HIS A 127 10.08 -15.20 5.99
CA HIS A 127 11.05 -14.14 6.24
C HIS A 127 10.46 -12.73 6.06
N CYS A 128 9.80 -12.47 4.93
CA CYS A 128 9.25 -11.13 4.61
C CYS A 128 7.72 -11.01 4.79
N LEU A 129 7.03 -12.13 5.06
CA LEU A 129 5.57 -12.24 5.15
C LEU A 129 4.82 -11.81 3.87
N HIS A 130 5.52 -11.75 2.73
CA HIS A 130 4.90 -11.51 1.44
C HIS A 130 4.05 -12.71 1.00
N SER A 131 2.87 -12.45 0.42
CA SER A 131 1.97 -13.49 -0.06
C SER A 131 2.19 -13.77 -1.54
N CYS A 132 2.60 -14.99 -1.86
CA CYS A 132 2.73 -15.51 -3.21
C CYS A 132 1.47 -16.30 -3.61
N VAL A 133 1.16 -16.27 -4.91
CA VAL A 133 0.00 -16.97 -5.48
C VAL A 133 0.22 -18.48 -5.66
N SER A 134 1.48 -18.93 -5.69
CA SER A 134 1.86 -20.34 -5.82
C SER A 134 3.16 -20.62 -5.06
N GLU A 135 3.43 -21.90 -4.83
CA GLU A 135 4.65 -22.38 -4.18
C GLU A 135 5.90 -22.17 -5.04
N GLU A 136 5.79 -22.29 -6.36
CA GLU A 136 6.87 -21.99 -7.31
C GLU A 136 7.32 -20.53 -7.25
N VAL A 137 6.37 -19.59 -7.10
CA VAL A 137 6.69 -18.17 -6.95
C VAL A 137 7.33 -17.91 -5.59
N LEU A 138 6.89 -18.60 -4.54
CA LEU A 138 7.50 -18.51 -3.22
C LEU A 138 8.95 -19.01 -3.24
N GLU A 139 9.25 -20.10 -3.95
CA GLU A 139 10.62 -20.62 -3.99
C GLU A 139 11.58 -19.64 -4.68
N LYS A 140 11.14 -19.02 -5.78
CA LYS A 140 11.89 -17.92 -6.43
C LYS A 140 12.01 -16.69 -5.54
N ASP A 141 10.95 -16.36 -4.80
CA ASP A 141 10.97 -15.24 -3.85
C ASP A 141 12.03 -15.48 -2.76
N LYS A 142 12.12 -16.70 -2.20
CA LYS A 142 13.13 -17.06 -1.18
C LYS A 142 14.56 -16.78 -1.64
N GLU A 143 14.91 -17.11 -2.89
CA GLU A 143 16.23 -16.83 -3.47
C GLU A 143 16.58 -15.32 -3.38
N THR A 144 15.60 -14.45 -3.61
CA THR A 144 15.79 -12.99 -3.61
C THR A 144 15.44 -12.30 -2.29
N CYS A 145 14.73 -12.99 -1.40
CA CYS A 145 14.30 -12.47 -0.10
C CYS A 145 15.39 -12.63 0.97
N LEU A 146 16.28 -13.61 0.81
CA LEU A 146 17.27 -13.99 1.82
C LEU A 146 18.64 -13.33 1.65
N GLU A 147 18.86 -12.54 0.59
CA GLU A 147 20.18 -11.95 0.36
C GLU A 147 20.35 -10.56 1.00
N VAL A 148 21.20 -10.57 2.04
CA VAL A 148 21.90 -9.44 2.69
C VAL A 148 21.07 -8.63 3.70
N ASN A 149 21.40 -8.80 4.99
CA ASN A 149 21.09 -7.89 6.11
C ASN A 149 19.60 -7.54 6.35
N GLY A 150 18.66 -8.37 5.91
CA GLY A 150 17.22 -8.09 6.10
C GLY A 150 16.67 -7.01 5.18
N THR A 151 17.37 -6.73 4.08
CA THR A 151 16.88 -5.90 2.97
C THR A 151 16.53 -6.79 1.78
N GLN A 152 15.51 -6.40 1.01
CA GLN A 152 15.17 -7.07 -0.25
C GLN A 152 16.38 -7.02 -1.20
N ALA A 153 16.76 -8.14 -1.82
CA ALA A 153 17.90 -8.18 -2.72
C ALA A 153 17.73 -7.16 -3.85
N VAL A 154 18.77 -6.34 -4.07
CA VAL A 154 18.81 -5.39 -5.18
C VAL A 154 19.41 -6.09 -6.38
N ILE A 155 18.56 -6.74 -7.18
CA ILE A 155 18.96 -7.31 -8.47
C ILE A 155 18.98 -6.18 -9.48
N LEU A 156 20.18 -5.79 -9.93
CA LEU A 156 20.31 -4.89 -11.05
C LEU A 156 19.90 -5.62 -12.34
N PRO A 157 19.23 -4.92 -13.27
CA PRO A 157 18.92 -5.52 -14.56
C PRO A 157 20.22 -5.85 -15.31
N GLU A 158 20.20 -6.93 -16.09
CA GLU A 158 21.33 -7.33 -16.93
C GLU A 158 21.75 -6.19 -17.87
N GLU A 159 23.04 -6.13 -18.19
CA GLU A 159 23.55 -5.13 -19.13
C GLU A 159 22.82 -5.23 -20.48
N GLY A 160 22.32 -4.09 -20.96
CA GLY A 160 21.50 -4.05 -22.18
C GLY A 160 20.00 -4.29 -21.97
N THR A 161 19.54 -4.51 -20.73
CA THR A 161 18.11 -4.57 -20.42
C THR A 161 17.42 -3.26 -20.81
N LYS A 162 16.37 -3.37 -21.63
CA LYS A 162 15.57 -2.23 -22.08
C LYS A 162 14.24 -2.20 -21.33
N ILE A 163 13.97 -1.11 -20.64
CA ILE A 163 12.63 -0.80 -20.13
C ILE A 163 11.80 -0.14 -21.22
N LYS A 164 10.51 -0.47 -21.29
CA LYS A 164 9.56 0.13 -22.24
C LYS A 164 8.49 0.90 -21.47
N PHE A 165 8.18 2.09 -21.94
CA PHE A 165 7.05 2.85 -21.42
C PHE A 165 5.75 2.15 -21.81
N LYS A 166 4.89 1.83 -20.82
CA LYS A 166 3.62 1.12 -21.07
C LYS A 166 2.41 2.05 -20.97
N ASN A 167 2.50 3.09 -20.14
CA ASN A 167 1.38 3.97 -19.80
C ASN A 167 1.27 5.15 -20.76
N HIS A 168 1.20 4.89 -22.06
CA HIS A 168 1.14 5.90 -23.13
C HIS A 168 0.06 6.97 -22.90
N ARG A 169 -1.05 6.63 -22.24
CA ARG A 169 -2.09 7.60 -21.82
C ARG A 169 -1.54 8.78 -21.00
N ASN A 170 -0.44 8.60 -20.28
CA ASN A 170 0.16 9.63 -19.44
C ASN A 170 1.07 10.59 -20.24
N LEU A 171 1.29 10.35 -21.53
CA LEU A 171 1.93 11.31 -22.43
C LEU A 171 0.95 12.41 -22.85
N MET A 172 -0.36 12.15 -22.72
CA MET A 172 -1.39 13.13 -23.02
C MET A 172 -1.47 14.16 -21.89
N PRO A 173 -1.45 15.46 -22.20
CA PRO A 173 -1.72 16.47 -21.20
C PRO A 173 -3.15 16.31 -20.68
N VAL A 174 -3.31 16.56 -19.38
CA VAL A 174 -4.65 16.62 -18.79
C VAL A 174 -5.33 17.91 -19.25
N PRO A 175 -6.65 17.90 -19.56
CA PRO A 175 -7.29 19.10 -20.09
C PRO A 175 -7.38 20.25 -19.09
N PHE A 176 -7.51 19.91 -17.80
CA PHE A 176 -7.63 20.88 -16.72
C PHE A 176 -6.75 20.50 -15.54
N VAL A 177 -6.13 21.50 -14.92
CA VAL A 177 -5.38 21.40 -13.67
C VAL A 177 -5.91 22.48 -12.72
N ILE A 178 -6.09 22.14 -11.46
CA ILE A 178 -6.43 23.11 -10.42
C ILE A 178 -5.17 23.38 -9.60
N TYR A 179 -4.75 24.64 -9.54
CA TYR A 179 -3.72 25.10 -8.62
C TYR A 179 -4.40 25.71 -7.40
N ALA A 180 -3.98 25.28 -6.22
CA ALA A 180 -4.59 25.73 -4.98
C ALA A 180 -3.55 25.95 -3.89
N ASP A 181 -3.92 26.81 -2.95
CA ASP A 181 -3.14 27.09 -1.75
C ASP A 181 -4.01 27.46 -0.56
N PHE A 182 -3.57 27.18 0.66
CA PHE A 182 -4.24 27.58 1.90
C PHE A 182 -3.39 28.56 2.69
N GLU A 183 -4.07 29.47 3.37
CA GLU A 183 -3.49 30.21 4.49
C GLU A 183 -4.11 29.73 5.79
N SER A 184 -3.31 29.79 6.85
CA SER A 184 -3.75 29.37 8.18
C SER A 184 -3.44 30.42 9.24
N ILE A 185 -4.32 30.50 10.23
CA ILE A 185 -4.08 31.25 11.46
C ILE A 185 -3.61 30.31 12.55
N LEU A 186 -2.75 30.84 13.42
CA LEU A 186 -2.30 30.15 14.63
C LEU A 186 -3.29 30.44 15.74
N VAL A 187 -3.98 29.41 16.20
CA VAL A 187 -4.90 29.51 17.34
C VAL A 187 -4.20 28.94 18.57
N PRO A 188 -3.96 29.75 19.62
CA PRO A 188 -3.40 29.25 20.87
C PRO A 188 -4.29 28.17 21.48
N GLU A 189 -3.70 27.05 21.86
CA GLU A 189 -4.39 26.04 22.65
C GLU A 189 -4.25 26.37 24.13
N LYS A 190 -5.35 26.20 24.89
CA LYS A 190 -5.29 26.33 26.34
C LYS A 190 -4.45 25.17 26.88
N ARG A 191 -3.44 25.47 27.70
CA ARG A 191 -2.69 24.45 28.44
C ARG A 191 -3.69 23.53 29.13
N LYS A 192 -3.65 22.24 28.80
CA LYS A 192 -4.35 21.24 29.60
C LYS A 192 -3.69 21.25 30.97
N GLU A 193 -4.46 21.56 32.01
CA GLU A 193 -4.01 21.32 33.38
C GLU A 193 -3.66 19.84 33.48
N LYS A 194 -2.49 19.52 34.03
CA LYS A 194 -2.05 18.13 34.20
C LYS A 194 -3.08 17.43 35.07
N SER A 195 -3.87 16.53 34.49
CA SER A 195 -4.57 15.53 35.27
C SER A 195 -3.48 14.69 35.92
N GLY A 196 -3.41 14.63 37.25
CA GLY A 196 -2.37 13.91 38.00
C GLY A 196 -2.32 12.39 37.81
N ASN A 197 -2.86 11.87 36.69
CA ASN A 197 -2.77 10.49 36.24
C ASN A 197 -1.56 10.33 35.30
N PRO A 198 -0.54 9.55 35.67
CA PRO A 198 0.67 9.34 34.87
C PRO A 198 0.44 8.70 33.49
N GLU A 199 -0.72 8.06 33.28
CA GLU A 199 -1.04 7.34 32.04
C GLU A 199 -1.64 8.23 30.93
N ASP A 200 -2.08 9.45 31.26
CA ASP A 200 -2.66 10.43 30.32
C ASP A 200 -1.69 11.58 29.96
N GLU A 201 -0.45 11.54 30.47
CA GLU A 201 0.53 12.61 30.28
C GLU A 201 1.34 12.43 28.97
N SER A 202 0.89 13.09 27.91
CA SER A 202 1.76 13.44 26.79
C SER A 202 2.82 14.44 27.28
N SER A 203 4.11 14.12 27.17
CA SER A 203 5.22 15.04 27.46
C SER A 203 5.27 16.27 26.54
N THR A 204 4.42 16.31 25.50
CA THR A 204 4.35 17.39 24.53
C THR A 204 3.21 18.36 24.88
N ASP A 205 3.59 19.61 25.16
CA ASP A 205 2.65 20.74 25.33
C ASP A 205 2.19 21.24 23.94
N LEU A 206 0.95 20.92 23.55
CA LEU A 206 0.34 21.53 22.36
C LEU A 206 0.03 23.00 22.68
N TYR A 207 0.80 23.93 22.12
CA TYR A 207 0.67 25.36 22.42
C TYR A 207 -0.14 26.12 21.38
N GLN A 208 -0.14 25.67 20.12
CA GLN A 208 -0.86 26.30 19.00
C GLN A 208 -1.36 25.25 18.00
N THR A 209 -2.52 25.52 17.41
CA THR A 209 -3.12 24.74 16.33
C THR A 209 -3.26 25.62 15.08
N HIS A 210 -2.81 25.12 13.94
CA HIS A 210 -3.00 25.78 12.66
C HIS A 210 -4.43 25.50 12.16
N LYS A 211 -5.21 26.56 11.91
CA LYS A 211 -6.55 26.45 11.33
C LYS A 211 -6.60 27.17 9.99
N ALA A 212 -7.05 26.47 8.95
CA ALA A 212 -7.28 27.06 7.64
C ALA A 212 -8.22 28.26 7.76
N CYS A 213 -7.78 29.43 7.32
CA CYS A 213 -8.58 30.66 7.35
C CYS A 213 -8.93 31.17 5.96
N SER A 214 -8.17 30.78 4.93
CA SER A 214 -8.48 31.12 3.55
C SER A 214 -7.85 30.15 2.57
N PHE A 215 -8.35 30.17 1.34
CA PHE A 215 -7.71 29.48 0.22
C PHE A 215 -7.71 30.35 -1.04
N GLY A 216 -6.76 30.07 -1.92
CA GLY A 216 -6.75 30.48 -3.32
C GLY A 216 -6.88 29.28 -4.24
N LEU A 217 -7.62 29.41 -5.33
CA LEU A 217 -7.83 28.35 -6.32
C LEU A 217 -7.91 28.93 -7.73
N LYS A 218 -7.17 28.34 -8.67
CA LYS A 218 -7.23 28.66 -10.11
C LYS A 218 -7.30 27.37 -10.93
N THR A 219 -8.36 27.23 -11.71
CA THR A 219 -8.47 26.17 -12.71
C THR A 219 -7.86 26.64 -14.02
N VAL A 220 -6.88 25.92 -14.55
CA VAL A 220 -6.20 26.23 -15.82
C VAL A 220 -6.53 25.16 -16.86
N CYS A 221 -6.92 25.58 -18.06
CA CYS A 221 -7.07 24.69 -19.19
C CYS A 221 -5.76 24.61 -19.98
N HIS A 222 -5.29 23.39 -20.27
CA HIS A 222 -4.07 23.20 -21.04
C HIS A 222 -4.20 23.63 -22.52
N TYR A 223 -5.39 23.44 -23.10
CA TYR A 223 -5.58 23.57 -24.54
C TYR A 223 -5.95 24.99 -24.99
N ASP A 224 -6.70 25.73 -24.17
CA ASP A 224 -7.16 27.07 -24.52
C ASP A 224 -7.56 27.83 -23.25
N ASP A 225 -6.90 28.96 -22.98
CA ASP A 225 -7.07 29.71 -21.75
C ASP A 225 -8.48 30.29 -21.59
N LYS A 226 -9.26 30.44 -22.67
CA LYS A 226 -10.67 30.87 -22.55
C LYS A 226 -11.53 29.91 -21.71
N TYR A 227 -11.08 28.67 -21.56
CA TYR A 227 -11.76 27.64 -20.77
C TYR A 227 -11.25 27.55 -19.34
N SER A 228 -10.15 28.24 -19.02
CA SER A 228 -9.65 28.40 -17.66
C SER A 228 -10.72 29.05 -16.78
N GLY A 229 -10.82 28.61 -15.53
CA GLY A 229 -11.73 29.20 -14.57
C GLY A 229 -11.19 30.54 -14.06
N GLU A 230 -12.06 31.42 -13.59
CA GLU A 230 -11.63 32.60 -12.83
C GLU A 230 -10.91 32.21 -11.53
N TYR A 231 -10.08 33.11 -11.02
CA TYR A 231 -9.45 32.91 -9.71
C TYR A 231 -10.53 32.97 -8.62
N LYS A 232 -10.51 32.01 -7.71
CA LYS A 232 -11.43 31.91 -6.59
C LYS A 232 -10.66 31.98 -5.30
N SER A 233 -11.12 32.81 -4.39
CA SER A 233 -10.62 32.84 -3.03
C SER A 233 -11.77 32.90 -2.05
N TYR A 234 -11.49 32.49 -0.82
CA TYR A 234 -12.44 32.54 0.28
C TYR A 234 -11.69 32.79 1.58
N VAL A 235 -12.28 33.59 2.46
CA VAL A 235 -11.76 33.84 3.82
C VAL A 235 -12.88 33.52 4.80
N GLY A 236 -12.62 32.62 5.75
CA GLY A 236 -13.59 32.16 6.74
C GLY A 236 -13.08 30.98 7.55
N SER A 237 -13.72 30.72 8.70
CA SER A 237 -13.33 29.62 9.59
C SER A 237 -13.58 28.22 9.03
N ASP A 238 -14.39 28.11 7.98
CA ASP A 238 -14.73 26.87 7.27
C ASP A 238 -14.03 26.79 5.90
N ALA A 239 -12.89 27.47 5.72
CA ALA A 239 -12.16 27.56 4.46
C ALA A 239 -11.90 26.19 3.81
N ALA A 240 -11.46 25.17 4.57
CA ALA A 240 -11.22 23.84 4.03
C ALA A 240 -12.50 23.13 3.55
N LEU A 241 -13.64 23.36 4.22
CA LEU A 241 -14.95 22.83 3.79
C LEU A 241 -15.44 23.50 2.51
N VAL A 242 -15.34 24.83 2.44
CA VAL A 242 -15.72 25.62 1.25
C VAL A 242 -14.79 25.28 0.07
N PHE A 243 -13.51 25.05 0.33
CA PHE A 243 -12.54 24.59 -0.66
C PHE A 243 -12.97 23.27 -1.29
N LEU A 244 -13.27 22.25 -0.49
CA LEU A 244 -13.71 20.94 -0.98
C LEU A 244 -14.97 21.04 -1.85
N LYS A 245 -15.98 21.81 -1.42
CA LYS A 245 -17.17 22.08 -2.24
C LYS A 245 -16.82 22.75 -3.57
N THR A 246 -15.88 23.70 -3.54
CA THR A 246 -15.43 24.45 -4.72
C THR A 246 -14.69 23.56 -5.71
N VAL A 247 -13.78 22.71 -5.24
CA VAL A 247 -13.06 21.72 -6.06
C VAL A 247 -14.02 20.73 -6.71
N VAL A 248 -14.98 20.20 -5.95
CA VAL A 248 -15.99 19.28 -6.49
C VAL A 248 -16.84 19.97 -7.55
N LYS A 249 -17.27 21.22 -7.32
CA LYS A 249 -18.01 22.00 -8.33
C LYS A 249 -17.17 22.24 -9.59
N GLU A 250 -15.90 22.58 -9.44
CA GLU A 250 -14.98 22.78 -10.56
C GLU A 250 -14.72 21.49 -11.34
N SER A 251 -14.61 20.35 -10.66
CA SER A 251 -14.38 19.07 -11.34
C SER A 251 -15.56 18.67 -12.22
N PHE A 252 -16.81 18.92 -11.78
CA PHE A 252 -17.99 18.75 -12.61
C PHE A 252 -17.99 19.68 -13.82
N ARG A 253 -17.64 20.97 -13.64
CA ARG A 253 -17.52 21.93 -14.75
C ARG A 253 -16.50 21.47 -15.79
N CYS A 254 -15.30 21.08 -15.34
CA CYS A 254 -14.23 20.57 -16.21
C CYS A 254 -14.66 19.32 -16.99
N ARG A 255 -15.40 18.41 -16.35
CA ARG A 255 -15.94 17.21 -16.99
C ARG A 255 -16.94 17.56 -18.08
N GLU A 256 -17.92 18.42 -17.77
CA GLU A 256 -18.92 18.85 -18.77
C GLU A 256 -18.27 19.54 -19.97
N MET A 257 -17.25 20.39 -19.74
CA MET A 257 -16.53 21.05 -20.82
C MET A 257 -15.75 20.06 -21.67
N THR A 258 -15.12 19.07 -21.05
CA THR A 258 -14.41 18.01 -21.77
C THR A 258 -15.39 17.21 -22.63
N ASP A 259 -16.57 16.88 -22.11
CA ASP A 259 -17.58 16.12 -22.85
C ASP A 259 -18.22 16.89 -24.00
N LYS A 260 -18.42 18.21 -23.86
CA LYS A 260 -19.06 19.06 -24.88
C LYS A 260 -18.08 19.60 -25.93
N ILE A 261 -16.86 19.94 -25.53
CA ILE A 261 -15.91 20.72 -26.35
C ILE A 261 -14.80 19.81 -26.92
N PHE A 262 -14.34 18.83 -26.15
CA PHE A 262 -13.17 18.00 -26.50
C PHE A 262 -13.57 16.67 -27.13
N ARG A 263 -14.64 16.67 -27.93
CA ARG A 263 -15.10 15.53 -28.74
C ARG A 263 -15.15 15.89 -30.22
N LYS A 264 -14.13 16.59 -30.71
CA LYS A 264 -14.05 16.96 -32.12
C LYS A 264 -13.89 15.72 -32.98
N LYS A 265 -14.59 15.73 -34.11
CA LYS A 265 -14.39 14.73 -35.16
C LYS A 265 -13.01 14.93 -35.78
N MET A 266 -12.43 13.83 -36.22
CA MET A 266 -11.16 13.84 -36.92
C MET A 266 -11.27 14.65 -38.21
N VAL A 267 -10.28 15.50 -38.42
CA VAL A 267 -10.01 16.19 -39.66
C VAL A 267 -8.68 15.64 -40.17
N ILE A 268 -8.72 15.05 -41.37
CA ILE A 268 -7.57 14.46 -42.04
C ILE A 268 -7.49 15.01 -43.46
N THR A 269 -6.31 15.46 -43.88
CA THR A 269 -6.10 15.94 -45.26
C THR A 269 -5.81 14.77 -46.21
N PRO A 270 -5.95 14.94 -47.54
CA PRO A 270 -5.58 13.91 -48.49
C PRO A 270 -4.12 13.45 -48.38
N GLU A 271 -3.21 14.36 -48.03
CA GLU A 271 -1.79 14.07 -47.84
C GLU A 271 -1.55 13.21 -46.58
N GLU A 272 -2.21 13.54 -45.47
CA GLU A 272 -2.17 12.75 -44.22
C GLU A 272 -2.80 11.37 -44.39
N GLU A 273 -3.85 11.27 -45.21
CA GLU A 273 -4.46 9.99 -45.56
C GLU A 273 -3.51 9.13 -46.42
N ALA A 274 -2.77 9.74 -47.35
CA ALA A 274 -1.72 9.04 -48.09
C ALA A 274 -0.58 8.56 -47.16
N GLU A 275 -0.17 9.39 -46.19
CA GLU A 275 0.82 9.03 -45.16
C GLU A 275 0.33 7.85 -44.31
N PHE A 276 -0.93 7.87 -43.88
CA PHE A 276 -1.57 6.79 -43.13
C PHE A 276 -1.48 5.44 -43.88
N LEU A 277 -1.66 5.44 -45.20
CA LEU A 277 -1.64 4.23 -46.03
C LEU A 277 -0.24 3.62 -46.19
N VAL A 278 0.82 4.42 -46.09
CA VAL A 278 2.21 3.94 -46.23
C VAL A 278 2.91 3.71 -44.89
N THR A 279 2.38 4.26 -43.79
CA THR A 279 2.97 4.16 -42.46
C THR A 279 3.04 2.70 -41.97
N LYS A 280 4.24 2.28 -41.55
CA LYS A 280 4.50 0.92 -41.05
C LYS A 280 4.51 0.81 -39.53
N ASN A 281 4.81 1.89 -38.82
CA ASN A 281 5.01 1.90 -37.38
C ASN A 281 3.91 2.68 -36.66
N CYS A 282 3.51 2.20 -35.49
CA CYS A 282 2.52 2.86 -34.65
C CYS A 282 3.11 4.13 -34.02
N GLN A 283 2.46 5.26 -34.21
CA GLN A 283 2.88 6.56 -33.66
C GLN A 283 2.95 6.57 -32.12
N ILE A 284 2.15 5.73 -31.45
CA ILE A 284 2.03 5.72 -29.99
C ILE A 284 3.11 4.84 -29.34
N CYS A 285 3.33 3.63 -29.87
CA CYS A 285 4.23 2.65 -29.23
C CYS A 285 5.51 2.35 -30.03
N GLY A 286 5.62 2.86 -31.26
CA GLY A 286 6.76 2.70 -32.17
C GLY A 286 6.86 1.33 -32.87
N ASN A 287 6.07 0.32 -32.49
CA ASN A 287 6.14 -1.01 -33.08
C ASN A 287 5.40 -1.10 -34.43
N ASP A 288 5.69 -2.12 -35.23
CA ASP A 288 5.05 -2.35 -36.52
C ASP A 288 3.52 -2.54 -36.40
N LEU A 289 2.77 -1.91 -37.29
CA LEU A 289 1.30 -1.94 -37.36
C LEU A 289 0.78 -3.26 -37.93
N CYS A 290 1.53 -3.88 -38.84
CA CYS A 290 1.06 -5.03 -39.63
C CYS A 290 -0.32 -4.72 -40.25
N GLU A 291 -1.34 -5.55 -39.97
CA GLU A 291 -2.72 -5.36 -40.42
C GLU A 291 -3.58 -4.53 -39.44
N ASP A 292 -3.11 -4.28 -38.21
CA ASP A 292 -3.84 -3.51 -37.19
C ASP A 292 -3.53 -2.01 -37.32
N ARG A 293 -4.31 -1.34 -38.17
CA ARG A 293 -4.12 0.07 -38.47
C ARG A 293 -5.40 0.88 -38.31
N VAL A 294 -5.38 1.81 -37.35
CA VAL A 294 -6.43 2.79 -37.11
C VAL A 294 -5.86 4.21 -37.13
N ARG A 295 -6.73 5.18 -37.40
CA ARG A 295 -6.37 6.61 -37.38
C ARG A 295 -6.55 7.15 -35.96
N ASP A 296 -5.47 7.58 -35.32
CA ASP A 296 -5.50 8.31 -34.05
C ASP A 296 -5.66 9.80 -34.33
N HIS A 297 -6.45 10.50 -33.51
CA HIS A 297 -6.64 11.93 -33.63
C HIS A 297 -6.80 12.60 -32.27
N ASP A 298 -6.47 13.88 -32.23
CA ASP A 298 -6.67 14.69 -31.05
C ASP A 298 -8.16 15.02 -30.87
N HIS A 299 -8.78 14.53 -29.81
CA HIS A 299 -10.20 14.79 -29.56
C HIS A 299 -10.50 16.27 -29.20
N VAL A 300 -9.49 17.07 -28.84
CA VAL A 300 -9.63 18.52 -28.55
C VAL A 300 -9.53 19.36 -29.81
N THR A 301 -8.54 19.09 -30.66
CA THR A 301 -8.29 19.90 -31.87
C THR A 301 -8.94 19.32 -33.12
N GLY A 302 -9.23 18.02 -33.13
CA GLY A 302 -9.69 17.26 -34.29
C GLY A 302 -8.55 16.81 -35.21
N LYS A 303 -7.31 17.25 -34.97
CA LYS A 303 -6.17 16.98 -35.87
C LYS A 303 -5.79 15.51 -35.82
N TYR A 304 -5.56 14.93 -37.00
CA TYR A 304 -4.93 13.63 -37.13
C TYR A 304 -3.53 13.63 -36.48
N ARG A 305 -3.16 12.53 -35.84
CA ARG A 305 -1.89 12.38 -35.11
C ARG A 305 -0.97 11.31 -35.69
N GLY A 306 -1.55 10.31 -36.37
CA GLY A 306 -0.80 9.22 -36.95
C GLY A 306 -1.54 7.90 -36.96
N ALA A 307 -0.93 6.91 -37.61
CA ALA A 307 -1.41 5.55 -37.63
C ALA A 307 -1.07 4.85 -36.30
N ALA A 308 -2.03 4.11 -35.76
CA ALA A 308 -1.87 3.40 -34.50
C ALA A 308 -2.48 2.00 -34.55
N HIS A 309 -2.03 1.12 -33.63
CA HIS A 309 -2.77 -0.09 -33.30
C HIS A 309 -4.10 0.27 -32.66
N ASN A 310 -5.15 -0.54 -32.89
CA ASN A 310 -6.46 -0.33 -32.28
C ASN A 310 -6.37 -0.26 -30.74
N ILE A 311 -5.58 -1.17 -30.13
CA ILE A 311 -5.39 -1.19 -28.67
C ILE A 311 -4.63 0.04 -28.18
N CYS A 312 -3.63 0.51 -28.92
CA CYS A 312 -2.86 1.70 -28.56
C CYS A 312 -3.77 2.93 -28.60
N ASN A 313 -4.54 3.11 -29.67
CA ASN A 313 -5.52 4.17 -29.84
C ASN A 313 -6.56 4.20 -28.70
N LEU A 314 -7.19 3.06 -28.38
CA LEU A 314 -8.17 2.96 -27.30
C LEU A 314 -7.60 3.32 -25.91
N LYS A 315 -6.31 3.06 -25.70
CA LYS A 315 -5.61 3.42 -24.46
C LYS A 315 -5.15 4.87 -24.45
N TYR A 316 -4.87 5.46 -25.61
CA TYR A 316 -4.33 6.81 -25.77
C TYR A 316 -5.41 7.89 -25.76
N ARG A 317 -6.22 7.86 -24.69
CA ARG A 317 -7.35 8.77 -24.51
C ARG A 317 -7.11 9.79 -23.42
N ILE A 318 -7.71 10.96 -23.60
CA ILE A 318 -7.78 12.01 -22.59
C ILE A 318 -8.42 11.46 -21.31
N THR A 319 -7.87 11.86 -20.16
CA THR A 319 -8.45 11.57 -18.85
C THR A 319 -9.37 12.70 -18.41
N TRP A 320 -10.46 12.33 -17.73
CA TRP A 320 -11.38 13.27 -17.07
C TRP A 320 -10.98 13.58 -15.62
N LYS A 321 -9.91 12.94 -15.12
CA LYS A 321 -9.36 13.26 -13.80
C LYS A 321 -8.75 14.65 -13.83
N VAL A 322 -9.18 15.49 -12.90
CA VAL A 322 -8.67 16.86 -12.71
C VAL A 322 -7.67 16.82 -11.55
N PRO A 323 -6.35 16.87 -11.81
CA PRO A 323 -5.37 16.99 -10.74
C PRO A 323 -5.50 18.34 -10.03
N VAL A 324 -5.39 18.29 -8.70
CA VAL A 324 -5.29 19.46 -7.83
C VAL A 324 -3.86 19.50 -7.29
N VAL A 325 -3.17 20.61 -7.53
CA VAL A 325 -1.75 20.79 -7.23
C VAL A 325 -1.61 21.86 -6.16
N PHE A 326 -0.84 21.54 -5.13
CA PHE A 326 -0.43 22.46 -4.07
C PHE A 326 1.08 22.52 -4.00
N HIS A 327 1.61 23.61 -3.47
CA HIS A 327 3.04 23.74 -3.21
C HIS A 327 3.51 22.81 -2.07
N ASN A 328 2.68 22.60 -1.03
CA ASN A 328 3.04 21.78 0.14
C ASN A 328 1.93 20.80 0.59
N LEU A 329 1.31 20.10 -0.38
CA LEU A 329 0.28 19.10 -0.07
C LEU A 329 0.78 18.05 0.95
N ARG A 330 1.93 17.45 0.66
CA ARG A 330 2.47 16.30 1.42
C ARG A 330 2.83 16.66 2.87
N GLY A 331 3.24 17.90 3.11
CA GLY A 331 3.77 18.33 4.40
C GLY A 331 2.77 19.10 5.26
N TYR A 332 1.79 19.78 4.65
CA TYR A 332 0.97 20.75 5.37
C TYR A 332 -0.50 20.73 4.92
N ASP A 333 -0.79 21.12 3.67
CA ASP A 333 -2.17 21.39 3.24
C ASP A 333 -3.08 20.15 3.28
N SER A 334 -2.50 18.95 3.09
CA SER A 334 -3.28 17.71 3.16
C SER A 334 -3.92 17.49 4.52
N HIS A 335 -3.28 17.92 5.62
CA HIS A 335 -3.85 17.77 6.96
C HIS A 335 -5.12 18.61 7.13
N LEU A 336 -5.12 19.84 6.61
CA LEU A 336 -6.29 20.74 6.63
C LEU A 336 -7.46 20.15 5.84
N ILE A 337 -7.17 19.55 4.69
CA ILE A 337 -8.18 18.91 3.84
C ILE A 337 -8.73 17.64 4.49
N MET A 338 -7.85 16.79 5.03
CA MET A 338 -8.22 15.49 5.63
C MET A 338 -9.07 15.64 6.89
N GLN A 339 -8.92 16.73 7.66
CA GLN A 339 -9.79 17.02 8.80
C GLN A 339 -11.26 17.24 8.38
N GLU A 340 -11.48 17.81 7.20
CA GLU A 340 -12.82 18.14 6.70
C GLU A 340 -13.39 17.07 5.76
N ILE A 341 -12.53 16.22 5.19
CA ILE A 341 -12.94 15.17 4.24
C ILE A 341 -13.97 14.20 4.83
N GLY A 342 -13.88 13.91 6.13
CA GLY A 342 -14.80 13.01 6.83
C GLY A 342 -16.23 13.55 6.91
N LYS A 343 -16.44 14.85 6.66
CA LYS A 343 -17.76 15.46 6.54
C LYS A 343 -18.39 15.22 5.17
N PHE A 344 -17.60 14.79 4.18
CA PHE A 344 -18.09 14.40 2.86
C PHE A 344 -18.33 12.89 2.82
N LYS A 345 -19.51 12.47 2.35
CA LYS A 345 -19.82 11.07 2.05
C LYS A 345 -19.22 10.69 0.68
N MET A 346 -17.90 10.75 0.58
CA MET A 346 -17.16 10.39 -0.64
C MET A 346 -16.13 9.32 -0.33
N ASP A 347 -15.91 8.41 -1.29
CA ASP A 347 -14.88 7.38 -1.16
C ASP A 347 -13.50 8.03 -1.36
N VAL A 348 -12.65 7.92 -0.34
CA VAL A 348 -11.30 8.49 -0.40
C VAL A 348 -10.29 7.37 -0.64
N ASN A 349 -9.48 7.53 -1.68
CA ASN A 349 -8.33 6.66 -1.93
C ASN A 349 -7.04 7.43 -1.66
N VAL A 350 -6.17 6.89 -0.82
CA VAL A 350 -4.98 7.58 -0.31
C VAL A 350 -3.73 6.77 -0.62
N ILE A 351 -2.68 7.45 -1.07
CA ILE A 351 -1.33 6.91 -1.15
C ILE A 351 -0.55 7.48 0.04
N PRO A 352 -0.48 6.76 1.17
CA PRO A 352 0.22 7.24 2.36
C PRO A 352 1.74 7.19 2.15
N ASN A 353 2.45 8.15 2.73
CA ASN A 353 3.90 8.08 2.90
C ASN A 353 4.26 7.46 4.26
N ASN A 354 3.52 7.82 5.30
CA ASN A 354 3.57 7.23 6.63
C ASN A 354 2.20 7.44 7.31
N MET A 355 2.11 7.20 8.61
CA MET A 355 0.84 7.34 9.36
C MET A 355 0.28 8.77 9.39
N GLU A 356 1.09 9.79 9.11
CA GLU A 356 0.71 11.20 9.20
C GLU A 356 0.70 11.90 7.84
N LYS A 357 1.63 11.56 6.94
CA LYS A 357 1.86 12.24 5.67
C LYS A 357 1.29 11.45 4.50
N TYR A 358 0.65 12.18 3.59
CA TYR A 358 0.05 11.62 2.37
C TYR A 358 0.81 12.10 1.14
N ILE A 359 1.16 11.19 0.21
CA ILE A 359 1.79 11.57 -1.07
C ILE A 359 0.74 12.17 -1.99
N SER A 360 -0.41 11.51 -2.08
CA SER A 360 -1.56 11.94 -2.85
C SER A 360 -2.83 11.27 -2.34
N PHE A 361 -3.98 11.84 -2.70
CA PHE A 361 -5.27 11.24 -2.45
C PHE A 361 -6.24 11.61 -3.57
N SER A 362 -7.32 10.86 -3.70
CA SER A 362 -8.38 11.06 -4.69
C SER A 362 -9.74 11.00 -4.00
N LEU A 363 -10.65 11.86 -4.46
CA LEU A 363 -12.04 11.97 -4.03
C LEU A 363 -12.97 11.40 -5.10
#